data_AF-N1WDL7-F1
#
_entry.id   AF-N1WDL7-F1
#
_cell.length_a   1.000
_cell.length_b   1.000
_cell.length_c   1.000
_cell.angle_alpha   90.00
_cell.angle_beta   90.00
_cell.angle_gamma   90.00
#
_symmetry.space_group_name_H-M   'P 1'
#
loop_
_entity.id
_entity.type
_entity.pdbx_description
1 polymer ?
#
loop_
_entity_poly.entity_id
_entity_poly.type
_entity_poly.pdbx_seq_one_letter_code
_entity_poly.pdbx_strand_id
1 'polypeptide(L)'
;MTLLEDITQSIRRCRDHFLFLSVLICTASVWITLPPSLLSENTESAQVQERIWQEIYNQDFHSSKKLVQLELVKSGKNETIPLLSLLEISLNGLQRYKQAKDVRLKILSIWESKHKKSFLEENYPINLATWTRMVIVKRDSLFIGAEYFMPYPINTNKEGFYYHKFTLYNRFSKNPTRFFKLEKSSATNQEYRLYEINVDGESKQIKSYGDILPEMKDEMSFLAEFLGI
;
A
#
# COMPACT_ATOMS: atom_id res chain seq x y z
N MET A 1 -35.64 58.52 -12.45
CA MET A 1 -34.31 57.90 -12.54
C MET A 1 -34.27 56.45 -12.04
N THR A 2 -35.38 55.89 -11.54
CA THR A 2 -35.41 54.57 -10.86
C THR A 2 -35.75 53.39 -11.78
N LEU A 3 -36.52 53.62 -12.85
CA LEU A 3 -37.06 52.54 -13.68
C LEU A 3 -36.02 51.89 -14.63
N LEU A 4 -34.99 52.66 -15.04
CA LEU A 4 -33.93 52.17 -15.93
C LEU A 4 -32.88 51.32 -15.18
N GLU A 5 -32.62 51.65 -13.91
CA GLU A 5 -31.71 50.88 -13.05
C GLU A 5 -32.29 49.50 -12.72
N ASP A 6 -33.60 49.44 -12.41
CA ASP A 6 -34.31 48.18 -12.14
C ASP A 6 -34.30 47.22 -13.34
N ILE A 7 -34.52 47.76 -14.56
CA ILE A 7 -34.46 46.96 -15.79
C ILE A 7 -33.04 46.43 -16.02
N THR A 8 -32.03 47.27 -15.82
CA THR A 8 -30.63 46.89 -16.04
C THR A 8 -30.16 45.84 -15.02
N GLN A 9 -30.63 45.93 -13.77
CA GLN A 9 -30.33 44.95 -12.72
C GLN A 9 -31.04 43.61 -12.94
N SER A 10 -32.28 43.64 -13.46
CA SER A 10 -33.04 42.45 -13.85
C SER A 10 -32.36 41.68 -15.00
N ILE A 11 -31.90 42.39 -16.03
CA ILE A 11 -31.20 41.80 -17.19
C ILE A 11 -29.87 41.14 -16.75
N ARG A 12 -29.12 41.77 -15.83
CA ARG A 12 -27.88 41.16 -15.29
C ARG A 12 -28.17 39.87 -14.52
N ARG A 13 -29.17 39.86 -13.63
CA ARG A 13 -29.55 38.66 -12.87
C ARG A 13 -29.99 37.49 -13.77
N CYS A 14 -30.67 37.79 -14.89
CA CYS A 14 -31.07 36.80 -15.87
C CYS A 14 -29.87 36.22 -16.64
N ARG A 15 -28.91 37.07 -17.04
CA ARG A 15 -27.67 36.64 -17.72
C ARG A 15 -26.80 35.75 -16.83
N ASP A 16 -26.69 36.08 -15.55
CA ASP A 16 -25.87 35.31 -14.61
C ASP A 16 -26.49 33.92 -14.32
N HIS A 17 -27.84 33.83 -14.31
CA HIS A 17 -28.54 32.55 -14.25
C HIS A 17 -28.32 31.68 -15.50
N PHE A 18 -28.35 32.27 -16.70
CA PHE A 18 -28.09 31.55 -17.95
C PHE A 18 -26.63 31.07 -18.05
N LEU A 19 -25.67 31.85 -17.56
CA LEU A 19 -24.26 31.43 -17.47
C LEU A 19 -24.09 30.28 -16.48
N PHE A 20 -24.76 30.34 -15.32
CA PHE A 20 -24.74 29.25 -14.36
C PHE A 20 -25.36 27.96 -14.93
N LEU A 21 -26.50 28.07 -15.61
CA LEU A 21 -27.18 26.92 -16.21
C LEU A 21 -26.35 26.28 -17.33
N SER A 22 -25.69 27.09 -18.16
CA SER A 22 -24.83 26.59 -19.24
C SER A 22 -23.55 25.91 -18.72
N VAL A 23 -22.95 26.42 -17.64
CA VAL A 23 -21.83 25.73 -16.95
C VAL A 23 -22.29 24.41 -16.33
N LEU A 24 -23.51 24.35 -15.77
CA LEU A 24 -24.06 23.11 -15.21
C LEU A 24 -24.31 22.04 -16.30
N ILE A 25 -24.79 22.46 -17.47
CA ILE A 25 -25.02 21.57 -18.61
C ILE A 25 -23.69 21.07 -19.20
N CYS A 26 -22.68 21.94 -19.30
CA CYS A 26 -21.34 21.56 -19.77
C CYS A 26 -20.61 20.63 -18.80
N THR A 27 -20.78 20.80 -17.49
CA THR A 27 -20.22 19.86 -16.51
C THR A 27 -20.95 18.52 -16.56
N ALA A 28 -22.27 18.50 -16.69
CA ALA A 28 -23.03 17.25 -16.84
C ALA A 28 -22.69 16.47 -18.13
N SER A 29 -22.41 17.16 -19.24
CA SER A 29 -22.05 16.49 -20.51
C SER A 29 -20.64 15.89 -20.52
N VAL A 30 -19.71 16.41 -19.70
CA VAL A 30 -18.39 15.80 -19.48
C VAL A 30 -18.49 14.46 -18.72
N TRP A 31 -19.48 14.30 -17.83
CA TRP A 31 -19.72 13.03 -17.13
C TRP A 31 -20.37 11.95 -18.03
N ILE A 32 -21.15 12.36 -19.05
CA ILE A 32 -21.85 11.43 -19.95
C ILE A 32 -20.92 10.89 -21.06
N THR A 33 -19.77 11.51 -21.29
CA THR A 33 -18.84 11.13 -22.35
C THR A 33 -17.65 10.30 -21.89
N LEU A 34 -17.53 9.98 -20.59
CA LEU A 34 -16.54 9.01 -20.13
C LEU A 34 -16.94 7.59 -20.58
N PRO A 35 -16.09 6.86 -21.33
CA PRO A 35 -16.37 5.49 -21.72
C PRO A 35 -16.60 4.61 -20.48
N PRO A 36 -17.71 3.84 -20.40
CA PRO A 36 -17.97 2.90 -19.31
C PRO A 36 -16.82 1.89 -19.09
N SER A 37 -16.05 1.61 -20.15
CA SER A 37 -14.88 0.71 -20.12
C SER A 37 -13.75 1.19 -19.20
N LEU A 38 -13.55 2.49 -19.04
CA LEU A 38 -12.53 3.04 -18.12
C LEU A 38 -12.96 3.00 -16.65
N LEU A 39 -14.27 2.94 -16.39
CA LEU A 39 -14.82 2.80 -15.04
C LEU A 39 -14.98 1.32 -14.63
N SER A 40 -15.27 0.41 -15.57
CA SER A 40 -15.48 -1.01 -15.27
C SER A 40 -14.19 -1.78 -14.96
N GLU A 41 -13.09 -1.53 -15.67
CA GLU A 41 -11.81 -2.22 -15.43
C GLU A 41 -11.26 -1.96 -14.02
N ASN A 42 -11.35 -0.71 -13.55
CA ASN A 42 -10.90 -0.36 -12.20
C ASN A 42 -11.80 -0.95 -11.11
N THR A 43 -13.10 -1.10 -11.38
CA THR A 43 -14.05 -1.63 -10.40
C THR A 43 -13.97 -3.15 -10.28
N GLU A 44 -13.82 -3.87 -11.39
CA GLU A 44 -13.65 -5.34 -11.38
C GLU A 44 -12.33 -5.76 -10.73
N SER A 45 -11.22 -5.11 -11.09
CA SER A 45 -9.90 -5.41 -10.51
C SER A 45 -9.87 -5.18 -9.00
N ALA A 46 -10.46 -4.07 -8.54
CA ALA A 46 -10.58 -3.78 -7.11
C ALA A 46 -11.43 -4.82 -6.36
N GLN A 47 -12.56 -5.25 -6.96
CA GLN A 47 -13.40 -6.30 -6.38
C GLN A 47 -12.70 -7.67 -6.30
N VAL A 48 -11.87 -8.01 -7.28
CA VAL A 48 -11.12 -9.28 -7.26
C VAL A 48 -10.03 -9.25 -6.19
N GLN A 49 -9.27 -8.16 -6.09
CA GLN A 49 -8.28 -7.99 -5.02
C GLN A 49 -8.92 -8.06 -3.62
N GLU A 50 -10.11 -7.49 -3.48
CA GLU A 50 -10.87 -7.54 -2.23
C GLU A 50 -11.24 -8.98 -1.83
N ARG A 51 -11.67 -9.80 -2.80
CA ARG A 51 -11.96 -11.22 -2.57
C ARG A 51 -10.69 -11.99 -2.17
N ILE A 52 -9.58 -11.73 -2.85
CA ILE A 52 -8.29 -12.35 -2.51
C ILE A 52 -7.89 -12.03 -1.07
N TRP A 53 -8.04 -10.77 -0.65
CA TRP A 53 -7.80 -10.37 0.73
C TRP A 53 -8.71 -11.11 1.71
N GLN A 54 -10.00 -11.30 1.39
CA GLN A 54 -10.90 -12.07 2.25
C GLN A 54 -10.41 -13.50 2.47
N GLU A 55 -9.97 -14.19 1.42
CA GLU A 55 -9.43 -15.54 1.55
C GLU A 55 -8.15 -15.58 2.42
N ILE A 56 -7.26 -14.58 2.27
CA ILE A 56 -6.08 -14.42 3.13
C ILE A 56 -6.49 -14.24 4.60
N TYR A 57 -7.47 -13.38 4.89
CA TYR A 57 -7.98 -13.17 6.26
C TYR A 57 -8.66 -14.42 6.83
N ASN A 58 -9.24 -15.26 5.97
CA ASN A 58 -9.84 -16.53 6.34
C ASN A 58 -8.81 -17.66 6.48
N GLN A 59 -7.52 -17.38 6.25
CA GLN A 59 -6.44 -18.37 6.18
C GLN A 59 -6.65 -19.43 5.09
N ASP A 60 -7.56 -19.21 4.14
CA ASP A 60 -7.70 -20.05 2.95
C ASP A 60 -6.70 -19.61 1.88
N PHE A 61 -5.43 -19.86 2.17
CA PHE A 61 -4.34 -19.51 1.28
C PHE A 61 -4.33 -20.34 -0.03
N HIS A 62 -5.05 -21.46 -0.07
CA HIS A 62 -5.24 -22.24 -1.29
C HIS A 62 -6.17 -21.53 -2.25
N SER A 63 -7.33 -21.06 -1.77
CA SER A 63 -8.28 -20.29 -2.57
C SER A 63 -7.70 -18.95 -2.98
N SER A 64 -7.03 -18.23 -2.07
CA SER A 64 -6.38 -16.96 -2.39
C SER A 64 -5.35 -17.12 -3.50
N LYS A 65 -4.47 -18.13 -3.42
CA LYS A 65 -3.49 -18.44 -4.46
C LYS A 65 -4.16 -18.68 -5.82
N LYS A 66 -5.22 -19.49 -5.85
CA LYS A 66 -5.94 -19.82 -7.09
C LYS A 66 -6.56 -18.59 -7.73
N LEU A 67 -7.21 -17.74 -6.93
CA LEU A 67 -7.81 -16.49 -7.40
C LEU A 67 -6.76 -15.55 -8.00
N VAL A 68 -5.63 -15.37 -7.33
CA VAL A 68 -4.53 -14.54 -7.83
C VAL A 68 -4.00 -15.07 -9.18
N GLN A 69 -3.80 -16.38 -9.29
CA GLN A 69 -3.32 -16.99 -10.53
C GLN A 69 -4.31 -16.82 -11.69
N LEU A 70 -5.62 -16.96 -11.43
CA LEU A 70 -6.66 -16.71 -12.42
C LEU A 70 -6.65 -15.26 -12.89
N GLU A 71 -6.50 -14.30 -11.97
CA GLU A 71 -6.48 -12.88 -12.31
C GLU A 71 -5.21 -12.49 -13.08
N LEU A 72 -4.06 -13.07 -12.74
CA LEU A 72 -2.82 -12.89 -13.50
C LEU A 72 -2.99 -13.37 -14.95
N VAL A 73 -3.63 -14.52 -15.16
CA VAL A 73 -3.93 -15.05 -16.51
C VAL A 73 -4.94 -14.16 -17.24
N LYS A 74 -6.05 -13.78 -16.59
CA LYS A 74 -7.12 -12.95 -17.17
C LYS A 74 -6.61 -11.58 -17.61
N SER A 75 -5.78 -10.94 -16.80
CA SER A 75 -5.29 -9.58 -17.06
C SER A 75 -4.38 -9.50 -18.29
N GLY A 76 -3.85 -10.63 -18.80
CA GLY A 76 -2.80 -10.68 -19.83
C GLY A 76 -1.48 -10.03 -19.38
N LYS A 77 -1.46 -9.42 -18.19
CA LYS A 77 -0.35 -8.70 -17.56
C LYS A 77 0.15 -9.55 -16.41
N ASN A 78 0.89 -10.61 -16.75
CA ASN A 78 1.56 -11.52 -15.81
C ASN A 78 2.58 -10.85 -14.85
N GLU A 79 2.62 -9.52 -14.80
CA GLU A 79 3.65 -8.68 -14.20
C GLU A 79 3.09 -7.52 -13.37
N THR A 80 1.86 -7.61 -12.88
CA THR A 80 1.35 -6.60 -11.96
C THR A 80 1.91 -6.88 -10.56
N ILE A 81 2.77 -5.97 -10.06
CA ILE A 81 3.35 -6.08 -8.71
C ILE A 81 2.27 -6.31 -7.64
N PRO A 82 1.12 -5.61 -7.63
CA PRO A 82 0.08 -5.85 -6.61
C PRO A 82 -0.42 -7.30 -6.55
N LEU A 83 -0.74 -7.92 -7.69
CA LEU A 83 -1.18 -9.32 -7.71
C LEU A 83 -0.05 -10.28 -7.34
N LEU A 84 1.17 -10.01 -7.79
CA LEU A 84 2.33 -10.82 -7.41
C LEU A 84 2.63 -10.73 -5.90
N SER A 85 2.42 -9.58 -5.27
CA SER A 85 2.54 -9.44 -3.80
C SER A 85 1.47 -10.26 -3.07
N LEU A 86 0.22 -10.28 -3.57
CA LEU A 86 -0.83 -11.14 -3.00
C LEU A 86 -0.52 -12.63 -3.19
N LEU A 87 0.10 -13.00 -4.32
CA LEU A 87 0.59 -14.36 -4.56
C LEU A 87 1.71 -14.74 -3.57
N GLU A 88 2.65 -13.83 -3.35
CA GLU A 88 3.73 -14.00 -2.37
C GLU A 88 3.17 -14.24 -0.96
N ILE A 89 2.23 -13.39 -0.51
CA ILE A 89 1.55 -13.54 0.80
C ILE A 89 0.90 -14.92 0.91
N SER A 90 0.13 -15.32 -0.11
CA SER A 90 -0.57 -16.61 -0.14
C SER A 90 0.41 -17.78 -0.07
N LEU A 91 1.54 -17.71 -0.80
CA LEU A 91 2.56 -18.75 -0.79
C LEU A 91 3.31 -18.84 0.54
N ASN A 92 3.57 -17.72 1.21
CA ASN A 92 4.16 -17.73 2.55
C ASN A 92 3.18 -18.31 3.59
N GLY A 93 1.88 -17.99 3.49
CA GLY A 93 0.84 -18.59 4.33
C GLY A 93 0.77 -20.12 4.17
N LEU A 94 0.97 -20.63 2.95
CA LEU A 94 1.10 -22.08 2.65
C LEU A 94 2.48 -22.68 2.96
N GLN A 95 3.41 -21.90 3.53
CA GLN A 95 4.80 -22.29 3.78
C GLN A 95 5.54 -22.77 2.52
N ARG A 96 5.14 -22.29 1.33
CA ARG A 96 5.78 -22.61 0.03
C ARG A 96 6.89 -21.61 -0.27
N TYR A 97 7.88 -21.54 0.62
CA TYR A 97 8.90 -20.48 0.61
C TYR A 97 9.73 -20.41 -0.66
N LYS A 98 10.01 -21.55 -1.31
CA LYS A 98 10.72 -21.59 -2.60
C LYS A 98 9.93 -20.88 -3.70
N GLN A 99 8.65 -21.20 -3.85
CA GLN A 99 7.77 -20.54 -4.82
C GLN A 99 7.59 -19.05 -4.48
N ALA A 100 7.46 -18.71 -3.20
CA ALA A 100 7.41 -17.31 -2.78
C ALA A 100 8.69 -16.56 -3.17
N LYS A 101 9.87 -17.20 -3.07
CA LYS A 101 11.14 -16.64 -3.52
C LYS A 101 11.18 -16.41 -5.04
N ASP A 102 10.64 -17.33 -5.83
CA ASP A 102 10.59 -17.15 -7.29
C ASP A 102 9.69 -15.95 -7.67
N VAL A 103 8.54 -15.80 -6.98
CA VAL A 103 7.65 -14.64 -7.15
C VAL A 103 8.35 -13.35 -6.74
N ARG A 104 9.11 -13.34 -5.64
CA ARG A 104 9.91 -12.19 -5.19
C ARG A 104 10.93 -11.74 -6.23
N LEU A 105 11.65 -12.68 -6.85
CA LEU A 105 12.61 -12.38 -7.91
C LEU A 105 11.92 -11.76 -9.13
N LYS A 106 10.71 -12.23 -9.45
CA LYS A 106 9.89 -11.64 -10.51
C LYS A 106 9.47 -10.21 -10.17
N ILE A 107 8.97 -9.97 -8.95
CA ILE A 107 8.62 -8.61 -8.49
C ILE A 107 9.84 -7.70 -8.56
N LEU A 108 11.01 -8.16 -8.08
CA LEU A 108 12.25 -7.39 -8.13
C LEU A 108 12.62 -7.04 -9.57
N SER A 109 12.58 -8.00 -10.49
CA SER A 109 12.89 -7.75 -11.91
C SER A 109 11.94 -6.71 -12.54
N ILE A 110 10.64 -6.77 -12.23
CA ILE A 110 9.67 -5.77 -12.70
C ILE A 110 9.96 -4.40 -12.08
N TRP A 111 10.27 -4.37 -10.78
CA TRP A 111 10.62 -3.14 -10.08
C TRP A 111 11.91 -2.51 -10.64
N GLU A 112 12.95 -3.31 -10.86
CA GLU A 112 14.22 -2.84 -11.39
C GLU A 112 14.09 -2.27 -12.80
N SER A 113 13.28 -2.90 -13.64
CA SER A 113 13.07 -2.47 -15.03
C SER A 113 12.15 -1.26 -15.16
N LYS A 114 11.09 -1.17 -14.35
CA LYS A 114 10.03 -0.16 -14.54
C LYS A 114 10.06 0.98 -13.54
N HIS A 115 10.65 0.79 -12.36
CA HIS A 115 10.47 1.71 -11.23
C HIS A 115 11.77 2.20 -10.59
N LYS A 116 12.88 1.45 -10.67
CA LYS A 116 14.16 1.79 -10.02
C LYS A 116 14.69 3.18 -10.34
N LYS A 117 14.60 3.62 -11.60
CA LYS A 117 15.12 4.93 -12.01
C LYS A 117 14.37 6.08 -11.33
N SER A 118 13.05 6.14 -11.51
CA SER A 118 12.18 7.14 -10.84
C SER A 118 12.32 7.07 -9.32
N PHE A 119 12.47 5.86 -8.76
CA PHE A 119 12.64 5.68 -7.32
C PHE A 119 13.94 6.30 -6.78
N LEU A 120 15.07 6.06 -7.47
CA LEU A 120 16.37 6.63 -7.08
C LEU A 120 16.41 8.15 -7.26
N GLU A 121 15.67 8.68 -8.24
CA GLU A 121 15.60 10.11 -8.53
C GLU A 121 14.67 10.86 -7.58
N GLU A 122 13.57 10.25 -7.15
CA GLU A 122 12.49 10.93 -6.42
C GLU A 122 12.45 10.64 -4.91
N ASN A 123 13.33 9.76 -4.40
CA ASN A 123 13.44 9.45 -2.96
C ASN A 123 12.08 9.03 -2.33
N TYR A 124 11.30 8.23 -3.08
CA TYR A 124 9.88 7.98 -2.80
C TYR A 124 9.62 7.14 -1.53
N PRO A 125 8.54 7.43 -0.76
CA PRO A 125 8.19 6.63 0.40
C PRO A 125 7.58 5.27 0.02
N ILE A 126 8.02 4.25 0.77
CA ILE A 126 8.02 2.84 0.38
C ILE A 126 6.80 2.06 0.87
N ASN A 127 5.95 1.70 -0.08
CA ASN A 127 5.11 0.51 0.03
C ASN A 127 5.52 -0.63 -0.91
N LEU A 128 6.32 -0.34 -1.96
CA LEU A 128 6.65 -1.32 -3.01
C LEU A 128 8.06 -1.90 -2.90
N ALA A 129 8.86 -1.53 -1.88
CA ALA A 129 10.25 -1.95 -1.75
C ALA A 129 10.47 -3.00 -0.64
N THR A 130 9.49 -3.84 -0.36
CA THR A 130 9.61 -4.91 0.63
C THR A 130 9.11 -6.27 0.13
N TRP A 131 9.76 -7.34 0.56
CA TRP A 131 9.33 -8.74 0.43
C TRP A 131 8.56 -9.19 1.65
N THR A 132 7.34 -9.67 1.49
CA THR A 132 6.65 -10.31 2.61
C THR A 132 7.36 -11.61 2.97
N ARG A 133 7.82 -11.74 4.21
CA ARG A 133 8.46 -12.98 4.70
C ARG A 133 7.55 -13.75 5.65
N MET A 134 6.77 -13.04 6.44
CA MET A 134 5.94 -13.63 7.50
C MET A 134 4.54 -13.05 7.47
N VAL A 135 3.57 -13.91 7.75
CA VAL A 135 2.15 -13.58 7.80
C VAL A 135 1.58 -14.27 9.04
N ILE A 136 1.04 -13.49 9.97
CA ILE A 136 0.32 -13.99 11.14
C ILE A 136 -1.11 -13.48 11.06
N VAL A 137 -2.07 -14.41 11.06
CA VAL A 137 -3.50 -14.08 11.04
C VAL A 137 -4.07 -14.33 12.43
N LYS A 138 -4.74 -13.32 13.00
CA LYS A 138 -5.47 -13.39 14.27
C LYS A 138 -6.95 -13.10 14.02
N ARG A 139 -7.76 -13.14 15.07
CA ARG A 139 -9.22 -13.04 14.94
C ARG A 139 -9.66 -11.74 14.24
N ASP A 140 -9.05 -10.62 14.63
CA ASP A 140 -9.41 -9.26 14.23
C ASP A 140 -8.31 -8.54 13.42
N SER A 141 -7.16 -9.19 13.22
CA SER A 141 -5.97 -8.56 12.67
C SER A 141 -5.15 -9.48 11.78
N LEU A 142 -4.43 -8.86 10.86
CA LEU A 142 -3.43 -9.48 10.02
C LEU A 142 -2.11 -8.75 10.23
N PHE A 143 -1.07 -9.50 10.59
CA PHE A 143 0.25 -8.94 10.82
C PHE A 143 1.24 -9.46 9.79
N ILE A 144 1.80 -8.53 9.02
CA ILE A 144 2.73 -8.81 7.94
C ILE A 144 4.12 -8.31 8.33
N GLY A 145 5.08 -9.23 8.30
CA GLY A 145 6.51 -8.92 8.41
C GLY A 145 7.16 -8.96 7.03
N ALA A 146 7.85 -7.89 6.67
CA ALA A 146 8.47 -7.72 5.37
C ALA A 146 9.91 -7.22 5.46
N GLU A 147 10.76 -7.66 4.53
CA GLU A 147 12.17 -7.30 4.44
C GLU A 147 12.36 -6.35 3.26
N TYR A 148 13.15 -5.29 3.41
CA TYR A 148 13.40 -4.37 2.30
C TYR A 148 14.28 -5.04 1.23
N PHE A 149 14.00 -4.83 -0.07
CA PHE A 149 14.85 -5.37 -1.16
C PHE A 149 16.29 -4.85 -1.06
N MET A 150 16.43 -3.59 -0.63
CA MET A 150 17.68 -2.94 -0.26
C MET A 150 17.42 -2.07 0.96
N PRO A 151 18.36 -2.00 1.93
CA PRO A 151 18.20 -1.11 3.06
C PRO A 151 17.96 0.33 2.58
N TYR A 152 16.90 0.98 3.09
CA TYR A 152 16.48 2.30 2.60
C TYR A 152 16.84 3.41 3.59
N PRO A 153 17.37 4.57 3.13
CA PRO A 153 17.71 5.68 4.01
C PRO A 153 16.50 6.18 4.82
N ILE A 154 16.73 6.45 6.10
CA ILE A 154 15.67 6.87 7.04
C ILE A 154 15.05 8.21 6.61
N ASN A 155 15.89 9.13 6.10
CA ASN A 155 15.59 10.27 5.20
C ASN A 155 16.94 10.86 4.69
N THR A 156 16.94 11.93 3.89
CA THR A 156 18.18 12.60 3.42
C THR A 156 19.04 13.21 4.53
N ASN A 157 18.46 13.45 5.70
CA ASN A 157 19.04 14.23 6.79
C ASN A 157 19.40 13.36 8.02
N LYS A 158 19.22 12.04 7.94
CA LYS A 158 19.47 11.07 9.02
C LYS A 158 20.31 9.95 8.45
N GLU A 159 21.43 9.66 9.12
CA GLU A 159 22.20 8.46 8.83
C GLU A 159 21.38 7.21 9.19
N GLY A 160 21.63 6.08 8.54
CA GLY A 160 20.96 4.81 8.86
C GLY A 160 19.99 4.32 7.78
N PHE A 161 19.64 3.03 7.89
CA PHE A 161 18.83 2.32 6.90
C PHE A 161 17.72 1.48 7.56
N TYR A 162 16.61 1.31 6.86
CA TYR A 162 15.53 0.37 7.20
C TYR A 162 15.83 -1.04 6.71
N TYR A 163 15.68 -2.03 7.59
CA TYR A 163 15.95 -3.44 7.27
C TYR A 163 14.66 -4.25 7.19
N HIS A 164 13.77 -4.09 8.18
CA HIS A 164 12.48 -4.76 8.23
C HIS A 164 11.35 -3.76 8.42
N LYS A 165 10.19 -4.07 7.83
CA LYS A 165 8.92 -3.35 7.97
C LYS A 165 7.88 -4.32 8.48
N PHE A 166 7.12 -3.89 9.47
CA PHE A 166 5.98 -4.64 9.97
C PHE A 166 4.73 -3.80 9.84
N THR A 167 3.65 -4.40 9.39
CA THR A 167 2.37 -3.71 9.21
C THR A 167 1.25 -4.54 9.80
N LEU A 168 0.55 -3.95 10.76
CA LEU A 168 -0.66 -4.50 11.33
C LEU A 168 -1.85 -3.94 10.56
N TYR A 169 -2.71 -4.82 10.07
CA TYR A 169 -3.96 -4.49 9.41
C TYR A 169 -5.12 -4.90 10.31
N ASN A 170 -6.15 -4.06 10.34
CA ASN A 170 -7.43 -4.43 10.92
C ASN A 170 -8.21 -5.27 9.90
N ARG A 171 -8.72 -6.43 10.32
CA ARG A 171 -9.44 -7.36 9.43
C ARG A 171 -10.72 -6.77 8.84
N PHE A 172 -11.43 -5.95 9.61
CA PHE A 172 -12.73 -5.41 9.21
C PHE A 172 -12.58 -4.22 8.26
N SER A 173 -11.73 -3.26 8.61
CA SER A 173 -11.49 -2.07 7.78
C SER A 173 -10.50 -2.34 6.64
N LYS A 174 -9.67 -3.38 6.75
CA LYS A 174 -8.61 -3.78 5.81
C LYS A 174 -7.55 -2.71 5.60
N ASN A 175 -7.57 -1.71 6.47
CA ASN A 175 -6.60 -0.63 6.49
C ASN A 175 -5.46 -0.97 7.46
N PRO A 176 -4.23 -0.54 7.14
CA PRO A 176 -3.14 -0.63 8.09
C PRO A 176 -3.44 0.29 9.29
N THR A 177 -3.22 -0.23 10.50
CA THR A 177 -3.49 0.46 11.76
C THR A 177 -2.22 0.85 12.50
N ARG A 178 -1.16 0.04 12.37
CA ARG A 178 0.14 0.30 13.00
C ARG A 178 1.28 -0.11 12.09
N PHE A 179 2.36 0.66 12.14
CA PHE A 179 3.57 0.43 11.36
C PHE A 179 4.77 0.35 12.28
N PHE A 180 5.64 -0.61 12.01
CA PHE A 180 6.91 -0.73 12.71
C PHE A 180 8.04 -0.84 11.71
N LYS A 181 9.21 -0.37 12.11
CA LYS A 181 10.42 -0.43 11.31
C LYS A 181 11.62 -0.78 12.17
N LEU A 182 12.47 -1.65 11.64
CA LEU A 182 13.78 -1.90 12.19
C LEU A 182 14.79 -1.04 11.44
N GLU A 183 15.54 -0.23 12.17
CA GLU A 183 16.60 0.62 11.63
C GLU A 183 17.91 0.45 12.40
N LYS A 184 19.03 0.71 11.72
CA LYS A 184 20.33 0.82 12.38
C LYS A 184 20.52 2.24 12.88
N SER A 185 20.89 2.39 14.15
CA SER A 185 21.05 3.68 14.82
C SER A 185 22.11 4.54 14.12
N SER A 186 21.72 5.75 13.73
CA SER A 186 22.61 6.77 13.18
C SER A 186 23.70 7.22 14.15
N ALA A 187 23.35 7.31 15.44
CA ALA A 187 24.22 7.93 16.44
C ALA A 187 25.40 7.04 16.84
N THR A 188 25.22 5.72 16.81
CA THR A 188 26.26 4.78 17.26
C THR A 188 26.76 3.86 16.15
N ASN A 189 26.03 3.71 15.03
CA ASN A 189 26.30 2.74 13.97
C ASN A 189 26.49 1.29 14.46
N GLN A 190 26.09 1.01 15.68
CA GLN A 190 26.35 -0.24 16.40
C GLN A 190 25.08 -0.87 16.94
N GLU A 191 23.90 -0.27 16.76
CA GLU A 191 22.67 -0.81 17.33
C GLU A 191 21.52 -0.87 16.35
N TYR A 192 20.88 -2.02 16.24
CA TYR A 192 19.59 -2.22 15.61
C TYR A 192 18.47 -1.89 16.58
N ARG A 193 17.54 -1.04 16.14
CA ARG A 193 16.47 -0.52 16.98
C ARG A 193 15.15 -0.61 16.24
N LEU A 194 14.13 -1.04 16.97
CA LEU A 194 12.77 -1.19 16.47
C LEU A 194 11.94 0.00 16.93
N TYR A 195 11.25 0.61 15.98
CA TYR A 195 10.41 1.77 16.19
C TYR A 195 8.99 1.48 15.75
N GLU A 196 8.05 2.06 16.47
CA GLU A 196 6.70 2.27 15.99
C GLU A 196 6.62 3.63 15.29
N ILE A 197 5.95 3.69 14.14
CA ILE A 197 5.66 4.92 13.41
C ILE A 197 4.18 5.26 13.63
N ASN A 198 3.92 6.47 14.13
CA ASN A 198 2.55 6.97 14.26
C ASN A 198 2.02 7.52 12.91
N VAL A 199 0.75 7.92 12.90
CA VAL A 199 0.08 8.43 11.68
C VAL A 199 0.75 9.71 11.15
N ASP A 200 1.34 10.50 12.05
CA ASP A 200 2.05 11.75 11.72
C ASP A 200 3.51 11.51 11.26
N GLY A 201 3.95 10.25 11.20
CA GLY A 201 5.29 9.87 10.76
C GLY A 201 6.37 9.96 11.84
N GLU A 202 6.01 10.29 13.08
CA GLU A 202 6.94 10.28 14.20
C GLU A 202 7.26 8.86 14.64
N SER A 203 8.53 8.62 14.95
CA SER A 203 9.05 7.31 15.33
C SER A 203 9.32 7.23 16.83
N LYS A 204 8.68 6.30 17.52
CA LYS A 204 8.95 5.97 18.92
C LYS A 204 9.72 4.67 19.03
N GLN A 205 10.90 4.69 19.67
CA GLN A 205 11.66 3.46 19.93
C GLN A 205 10.88 2.58 20.90
N ILE A 206 10.77 1.29 20.57
CA ILE A 206 10.10 0.29 21.43
C ILE A 206 11.03 -0.84 21.85
N LYS A 207 12.14 -1.08 21.13
CA LYS A 207 13.15 -2.08 21.49
C LYS A 207 14.53 -1.78 20.88
N SER A 208 15.59 -2.21 21.57
CA SER A 208 16.98 -2.23 21.06
C SER A 208 17.47 -3.68 21.04
N TYR A 209 18.18 -4.05 19.97
CA TYR A 209 18.70 -5.40 19.71
C TYR A 209 20.23 -5.49 19.78
N GLY A 210 20.93 -4.37 20.02
CA GLY A 210 22.39 -4.35 19.96
C GLY A 210 22.91 -4.43 18.53
N ASP A 211 24.13 -4.94 18.34
CA ASP A 211 24.90 -4.90 17.10
C ASP A 211 24.58 -6.00 16.09
N ILE A 212 23.73 -6.95 16.45
CA ILE A 212 23.31 -8.06 15.61
C ILE A 212 21.95 -7.74 14.99
N LEU A 213 21.84 -7.89 13.66
CA LEU A 213 20.56 -7.79 12.96
C LEU A 213 19.64 -8.91 13.48
N PRO A 214 18.51 -8.60 14.16
CA PRO A 214 17.60 -9.62 14.66
C PRO A 214 16.97 -10.43 13.51
N GLU A 215 16.61 -11.67 13.81
CA GLU A 215 15.78 -12.44 12.89
C GLU A 215 14.33 -11.92 12.91
N MET A 216 13.72 -11.85 11.73
CA MET A 216 12.33 -11.37 11.61
C MET A 216 11.33 -12.17 12.45
N LYS A 217 11.61 -13.45 12.68
CA LYS A 217 10.78 -14.31 13.53
C LYS A 217 10.73 -13.78 14.96
N ASP A 218 11.88 -13.38 15.51
CA ASP A 218 11.97 -12.89 16.89
C ASP A 218 11.31 -11.52 17.02
N GLU A 219 11.42 -10.68 16.00
CA GLU A 219 10.73 -9.39 15.95
C GLU A 219 9.21 -9.56 15.85
N MET A 220 8.73 -10.47 15.00
CA MET A 220 7.30 -10.78 14.89
C MET A 220 6.74 -11.31 16.21
N SER A 221 7.47 -12.21 16.88
CA SER A 221 7.10 -12.73 18.20
C SER A 221 7.03 -11.61 19.25
N PHE A 222 8.06 -10.77 19.34
CA PHE A 222 8.06 -9.63 20.24
C PHE A 222 6.90 -8.65 19.95
N LEU A 223 6.66 -8.33 18.68
CA LEU A 223 5.60 -7.41 18.29
C LEU A 223 4.22 -8.00 18.56
N ALA A 224 4.01 -9.31 18.37
CA ALA A 224 2.75 -9.96 18.73
C ALA A 224 2.46 -9.83 20.24
N GLU A 225 3.47 -10.07 21.09
CA GLU A 225 3.35 -9.87 22.54
C GLU A 225 3.11 -8.41 22.91
N PHE A 226 3.88 -7.48 22.33
CA PHE A 226 3.73 -6.03 22.55
C PHE A 226 2.34 -5.51 22.18
N LEU A 227 1.75 -6.09 21.12
CA LEU A 227 0.40 -5.77 20.64
C LEU A 227 -0.71 -6.51 21.40
N GLY A 228 -0.37 -7.55 22.16
CA GLY A 228 -1.34 -8.42 22.82
C GLY A 228 -2.17 -9.28 21.86
N ILE A 229 -1.59 -9.70 20.74
CA ILE A 229 -2.30 -10.45 19.66
C ILE A 229 -1.91 -11.92 19.51
#